data_AF-A0ABD5RQJ8-F1
#
_entry.id   AF-A0ABD5RQJ8-F1
#
_cell.length_a   1.000
_cell.length_b   1.000
_cell.length_c   1.000
_cell.angle_alpha   90.00
_cell.angle_beta   90.00
_cell.angle_gamma   90.00
#
_symmetry.space_group_name_H-M   'P 1'
#
loop_
_entity.id
_entity.type
_entity.pdbx_description
1 polymer ?
#
loop_
_entity_poly.entity_id
_entity_poly.type
_entity_poly.pdbx_seq_one_letter_code
_entity_poly.pdbx_strand_id
1 'polypeptide(L)'
;MAVPETLEDIDGVGPSKAEALREAGYESVEDVQAATVEDLTEVEGISESLAEDILADVVAEESPETGTAQDDDAEAAADDESTDADEEPEGPADIEDISGVGPSKADALRDAGFETVDDVRGASQSELADVEGIGNALAARIKADVGGLEVRDEEETEAEVEDEGEPEAAVDEDVETELQARGHADKTPDLDDEAQRLLTQRKREGKPAFRRQDYHKKKRTPESWRRPRGQLSKQRRGQKGKGPKVASGYRTPKEVRGLHPSGFEEVHVENVNDLEGVDGDTQAVRIASTVGARKRERIEEEAEDAEIRVLNPTYVEVEVDQ
;
A
#
# COMPACT_ATOMS: atom_id res chain seq x y z
N MET A 1 -9.31 6.55 -14.88
CA MET A 1 -10.28 6.07 -15.89
C MET A 1 -10.48 7.18 -16.91
N ALA A 2 -10.91 6.87 -18.13
CA ALA A 2 -11.31 7.91 -19.08
C ALA A 2 -12.70 8.40 -18.66
N VAL A 3 -12.93 9.71 -18.65
CA VAL A 3 -14.26 10.27 -18.37
C VAL A 3 -15.20 9.82 -19.50
N PRO A 4 -16.37 9.22 -19.21
CA PRO A 4 -17.30 8.80 -20.24
C PRO A 4 -17.80 10.02 -21.03
N GLU A 5 -17.71 9.99 -22.37
CA GLU A 5 -18.17 11.09 -23.24
C GLU A 5 -19.65 10.93 -23.61
N THR A 6 -20.20 9.72 -23.54
CA THR A 6 -21.61 9.42 -23.79
C THR A 6 -22.21 8.56 -22.67
N LEU A 7 -23.54 8.56 -22.55
CA LEU A 7 -24.26 7.74 -21.56
C LEU A 7 -24.03 6.23 -21.73
N GLU A 8 -23.66 5.79 -22.94
CA GLU A 8 -23.36 4.39 -23.25
C GLU A 8 -21.93 3.98 -22.86
N ASP A 9 -21.06 4.96 -22.57
CA ASP A 9 -19.69 4.73 -22.11
C ASP A 9 -19.61 4.57 -20.57
N ILE A 10 -20.72 4.81 -19.86
CA ILE A 10 -20.81 4.63 -18.40
C ILE A 10 -20.87 3.13 -18.09
N ASP A 11 -20.05 2.68 -17.15
CA ASP A 11 -20.02 1.26 -16.78
C ASP A 11 -21.40 0.76 -16.29
N GLY A 12 -21.84 -0.38 -16.79
CA GLY A 12 -23.16 -0.95 -16.47
C GLY A 12 -24.37 -0.32 -17.18
N VAL A 13 -24.19 0.79 -17.93
CA VAL A 13 -25.23 1.46 -18.73
C VAL A 13 -25.17 1.00 -20.19
N GLY A 14 -25.85 -0.09 -20.51
CA GLY A 14 -26.03 -0.53 -21.89
C GLY A 14 -26.98 0.37 -22.71
N PRO A 15 -27.10 0.15 -24.04
CA PRO A 15 -27.91 0.98 -24.93
C PRO A 15 -29.38 1.14 -24.52
N SER A 16 -29.97 0.09 -23.93
CA SER A 16 -31.36 0.11 -23.43
C SER A 16 -31.52 1.01 -22.21
N LYS A 17 -30.58 0.99 -21.28
CA LYS A 17 -30.59 1.84 -20.09
C LYS A 17 -30.24 3.29 -20.43
N ALA A 18 -29.33 3.49 -21.39
CA ALA A 18 -29.03 4.81 -21.94
C ALA A 18 -30.28 5.42 -22.62
N GLU A 19 -31.13 4.61 -23.26
CA GLU A 19 -32.41 5.06 -23.81
C GLU A 19 -33.41 5.42 -22.71
N ALA A 20 -33.51 4.62 -21.64
CA ALA A 20 -34.35 4.91 -20.49
C ALA A 20 -33.94 6.21 -19.77
N LEU A 21 -32.63 6.46 -19.62
CA LEU A 21 -32.09 7.71 -19.07
C LEU A 21 -32.46 8.92 -19.94
N ARG A 22 -32.38 8.78 -21.27
CA ARG A 22 -32.81 9.83 -22.21
C ARG A 22 -34.32 10.09 -22.13
N GLU A 23 -35.14 9.05 -21.98
CA GLU A 23 -36.59 9.19 -21.81
C GLU A 23 -36.97 9.87 -20.49
N ALA A 24 -36.17 9.64 -19.44
CA ALA A 24 -36.27 10.32 -18.15
C ALA A 24 -35.74 11.76 -18.15
N GLY A 25 -35.11 12.21 -19.24
CA GLY A 25 -34.64 13.59 -19.43
C GLY A 25 -33.16 13.82 -19.13
N TYR A 26 -32.38 12.76 -18.87
CA TYR A 26 -30.92 12.83 -18.76
C TYR A 26 -30.31 12.61 -20.15
N GLU A 27 -30.10 13.71 -20.89
CA GLU A 27 -29.62 13.65 -22.27
C GLU A 27 -28.08 13.63 -22.37
N SER A 28 -27.38 13.99 -21.29
CA SER A 28 -25.92 14.05 -21.22
C SER A 28 -25.35 13.52 -19.91
N VAL A 29 -24.04 13.20 -19.90
CA VAL A 29 -23.30 12.75 -18.72
C VAL A 29 -23.31 13.83 -17.61
N GLU A 30 -23.31 15.11 -17.99
CA GLU A 30 -23.41 16.24 -17.05
C GLU A 30 -24.76 16.29 -16.33
N ASP A 31 -25.85 15.88 -17.01
CA ASP A 31 -27.18 15.82 -16.39
C ASP A 31 -27.25 14.69 -15.35
N VAL A 32 -26.61 13.56 -15.63
CA VAL A 32 -26.50 12.42 -14.70
C VAL A 32 -25.64 12.78 -13.49
N GLN A 33 -24.55 13.52 -13.67
CA GLN A 33 -23.71 14.04 -12.56
C GLN A 33 -24.48 14.97 -11.61
N ALA A 34 -25.47 15.70 -12.12
CA ALA A 34 -26.27 16.63 -11.31
C ALA A 34 -27.45 15.94 -10.59
N ALA A 35 -27.76 14.69 -10.94
CA ALA A 35 -28.85 13.90 -10.38
C ALA A 35 -28.46 13.28 -9.03
N THR A 36 -29.45 12.98 -8.19
CA THR A 36 -29.24 12.20 -6.96
C THR A 36 -29.52 10.71 -7.21
N VAL A 37 -29.06 9.85 -6.30
CA VAL A 37 -29.35 8.40 -6.34
C VAL A 37 -30.87 8.16 -6.39
N GLU A 38 -31.66 8.94 -5.64
CA GLU A 38 -33.12 8.86 -5.65
C GLU A 38 -33.68 9.18 -7.04
N ASP A 39 -33.22 10.25 -7.69
CA ASP A 39 -33.69 10.66 -9.02
C ASP A 39 -33.34 9.63 -10.13
N LEU A 40 -32.24 8.89 -9.97
CA LEU A 40 -31.83 7.85 -10.92
C LEU A 40 -32.58 6.52 -10.71
N THR A 41 -33.00 6.21 -9.48
CA THR A 41 -33.81 5.01 -9.19
C THR A 41 -35.25 5.11 -9.71
N GLU A 42 -35.74 6.31 -10.04
CA GLU A 42 -37.04 6.50 -10.69
C GLU A 42 -37.02 6.05 -12.17
N VAL A 43 -35.84 5.84 -12.76
CA VAL A 43 -35.67 5.39 -14.14
C VAL A 43 -35.83 3.88 -14.23
N GLU A 44 -36.67 3.44 -15.17
CA GLU A 44 -36.99 2.03 -15.35
C GLU A 44 -35.73 1.20 -15.65
N GLY A 45 -35.45 0.22 -14.79
CA GLY A 45 -34.31 -0.69 -14.94
C GLY A 45 -33.00 -0.22 -14.30
N ILE A 46 -33.03 0.84 -13.49
CA ILE A 46 -31.90 1.27 -12.65
C ILE A 46 -32.17 0.87 -11.20
N SER A 47 -31.30 0.02 -10.63
CA SER A 47 -31.32 -0.31 -9.20
C SER A 47 -30.54 0.74 -8.39
N GLU A 48 -30.77 0.80 -7.08
CA GLU A 48 -30.04 1.68 -6.15
C GLU A 48 -28.52 1.49 -6.26
N SER A 49 -28.06 0.23 -6.27
CA SER A 49 -26.64 -0.09 -6.45
C SER A 49 -26.08 0.41 -7.79
N LEU A 50 -26.86 0.31 -8.86
CA LEU A 50 -26.42 0.76 -10.19
C LEU A 50 -26.40 2.29 -10.28
N ALA A 51 -27.31 2.98 -9.59
CA ALA A 51 -27.30 4.44 -9.52
C ALA A 51 -26.06 4.96 -8.78
N GLU A 52 -25.64 4.28 -7.72
CA GLU A 52 -24.38 4.57 -7.02
C GLU A 52 -23.15 4.35 -7.92
N ASP A 53 -23.11 3.22 -8.64
CA ASP A 53 -22.02 2.90 -9.57
C ASP A 53 -21.93 3.90 -10.72
N ILE A 54 -23.09 4.30 -11.29
CA ILE A 54 -23.17 5.32 -12.34
C ILE A 54 -22.60 6.66 -11.85
N LEU A 55 -22.97 7.10 -10.65
CA LEU A 55 -22.48 8.36 -10.07
C LEU A 55 -20.98 8.30 -9.75
N ALA A 56 -20.48 7.15 -9.29
CA ALA A 56 -19.06 6.94 -9.02
C ALA A 56 -18.20 7.02 -10.29
N ASP A 57 -18.70 6.49 -11.41
CA ASP A 57 -17.99 6.50 -12.69
C ASP A 57 -17.92 7.90 -13.33
N VAL A 58 -19.00 8.70 -13.19
CA VAL A 58 -19.06 10.04 -13.78
C VAL A 58 -18.37 11.14 -12.94
N VAL A 59 -18.17 10.97 -11.63
CA VAL A 59 -17.60 12.00 -10.73
C VAL A 59 -16.05 12.07 -10.76
N ALA A 60 -15.41 11.52 -11.78
CA ALA A 60 -13.97 11.66 -11.94
C ALA A 60 -13.56 13.08 -12.37
N GLU A 61 -13.14 13.95 -11.43
CA GLU A 61 -11.88 14.73 -11.47
C GLU A 61 -11.65 15.56 -10.17
N GLU A 62 -10.60 15.24 -9.42
CA GLU A 62 -9.48 16.12 -9.00
C GLU A 62 -8.63 15.40 -7.91
N SER A 63 -7.36 15.09 -8.22
CA SER A 63 -6.39 14.51 -7.26
C SER A 63 -5.84 15.57 -6.28
N PRO A 64 -5.22 15.18 -5.14
CA PRO A 64 -3.78 14.85 -5.21
C PRO A 64 -3.33 13.63 -4.38
N GLU A 65 -2.65 12.73 -5.10
CA GLU A 65 -1.38 12.04 -4.80
C GLU A 65 -1.08 11.51 -3.38
N THR A 66 -1.01 10.19 -3.24
CA THR A 66 0.13 9.33 -2.79
C THR A 66 -0.45 7.97 -2.35
N GLY A 67 0.00 6.78 -2.72
CA GLY A 67 1.14 6.32 -3.51
C GLY A 67 1.79 5.13 -2.80
N THR A 68 1.48 3.89 -3.20
CA THR A 68 2.33 2.66 -3.20
C THR A 68 1.45 1.48 -3.65
N ALA A 69 1.59 0.95 -4.87
CA ALA A 69 2.64 0.05 -5.38
C ALA A 69 2.52 -1.40 -4.88
N GLN A 70 1.90 -2.25 -5.70
CA GLN A 70 2.42 -3.59 -5.96
C GLN A 70 2.06 -4.02 -7.39
N ASP A 71 3.06 -4.00 -8.26
CA ASP A 71 3.13 -4.79 -9.49
C ASP A 71 3.45 -6.24 -9.11
N ASP A 72 2.80 -7.21 -9.76
CA ASP A 72 3.38 -8.43 -10.35
C ASP A 72 2.18 -9.22 -10.94
N ASP A 73 1.80 -9.03 -12.20
CA ASP A 73 2.34 -9.63 -13.44
C ASP A 73 1.77 -11.04 -13.73
N ALA A 74 1.48 -11.24 -15.02
CA ALA A 74 1.02 -12.43 -15.75
C ALA A 74 -0.50 -12.77 -15.71
N GLU A 75 -1.30 -12.31 -16.67
CA GLU A 75 -1.46 -12.77 -18.08
C GLU A 75 -2.25 -14.09 -18.27
N ALA A 76 -3.45 -13.88 -18.85
CA ALA A 76 -3.95 -14.54 -20.07
C ALA A 76 -4.79 -15.82 -19.97
N ALA A 77 -6.05 -15.66 -20.42
CA ALA A 77 -6.66 -16.31 -21.58
C ALA A 77 -7.97 -17.08 -21.33
N ALA A 78 -9.04 -16.49 -21.87
CA ALA A 78 -10.00 -17.04 -22.84
C ALA A 78 -11.16 -17.95 -22.39
N ASP A 79 -12.31 -17.62 -22.99
CA ASP A 79 -13.50 -18.39 -23.39
C ASP A 79 -14.28 -19.15 -22.29
N ASP A 80 -15.51 -18.72 -22.04
CA ASP A 80 -16.76 -19.21 -22.70
C ASP A 80 -17.27 -20.49 -22.01
N GLU A 81 -18.34 -20.37 -21.25
CA GLU A 81 -19.56 -21.12 -21.55
C GLU A 81 -20.74 -20.63 -20.72
N SER A 82 -21.88 -20.51 -21.41
CA SER A 82 -23.20 -20.44 -20.83
C SER A 82 -23.71 -21.87 -20.57
N THR A 83 -24.84 -21.97 -19.85
CA THR A 83 -25.88 -23.04 -19.88
C THR A 83 -25.91 -24.07 -18.73
N ASP A 84 -26.86 -23.83 -17.82
CA ASP A 84 -27.92 -24.71 -17.29
C ASP A 84 -27.73 -26.24 -17.13
N ALA A 85 -28.02 -26.68 -15.89
CA ALA A 85 -28.70 -27.91 -15.46
C ALA A 85 -28.15 -29.30 -15.87
N ASP A 86 -27.66 -30.07 -14.89
CA ASP A 86 -28.23 -31.37 -14.48
C ASP A 86 -27.62 -31.85 -13.15
N GLU A 87 -28.41 -32.60 -12.40
CA GLU A 87 -28.21 -33.05 -11.01
C GLU A 87 -27.57 -34.45 -10.98
N GLU A 88 -26.35 -34.61 -10.42
CA GLU A 88 -25.75 -35.85 -9.86
C GLU A 88 -24.57 -35.47 -8.92
N PRO A 89 -24.23 -36.28 -7.89
CA PRO A 89 -23.51 -35.80 -6.70
C PRO A 89 -22.01 -35.50 -6.96
N GLU A 90 -21.60 -34.25 -6.74
CA GLU A 90 -20.20 -33.83 -6.75
C GLU A 90 -19.44 -34.28 -5.49
N GLY A 91 -19.00 -35.54 -5.47
CA GLY A 91 -18.07 -36.04 -4.45
C GLY A 91 -17.17 -37.16 -4.99
N PRO A 92 -16.02 -37.42 -4.34
CA PRO A 92 -15.15 -38.54 -4.72
C PRO A 92 -15.95 -39.85 -4.64
N ALA A 93 -15.85 -40.69 -5.69
CA ALA A 93 -16.56 -41.96 -5.76
C ALA A 93 -15.91 -43.03 -4.88
N ASP A 94 -14.59 -42.96 -4.70
CA ASP A 94 -13.80 -43.88 -3.91
C ASP A 94 -12.98 -43.15 -2.82
N ILE A 95 -12.71 -43.83 -1.71
CA ILE A 95 -11.94 -43.29 -0.57
C ILE A 95 -10.51 -42.89 -0.99
N GLU A 96 -9.96 -43.54 -2.02
CA GLU A 96 -8.64 -43.24 -2.57
C GLU A 96 -8.58 -41.94 -3.38
N ASP A 97 -9.74 -41.41 -3.80
CA ASP A 97 -9.83 -40.13 -4.51
C ASP A 97 -9.85 -38.93 -3.55
N ILE A 98 -9.96 -39.18 -2.23
CA ILE A 98 -9.95 -38.14 -1.21
C ILE A 98 -8.54 -37.53 -1.10
N SER A 99 -8.48 -36.21 -1.11
CA SER A 99 -7.22 -35.45 -1.09
C SER A 99 -6.32 -35.83 0.11
N GLY A 100 -5.22 -36.53 -0.17
CA GLY A 100 -4.22 -36.94 0.82
C GLY A 100 -4.39 -38.36 1.40
N VAL A 101 -5.40 -39.09 0.94
CA VAL A 101 -5.63 -40.51 1.24
C VAL A 101 -5.05 -41.35 0.10
N GLY A 102 -3.86 -41.92 0.31
CA GLY A 102 -3.29 -42.92 -0.60
C GLY A 102 -3.83 -44.33 -0.30
N PRO A 103 -3.50 -45.34 -1.11
CA PRO A 103 -4.01 -46.71 -0.96
C PRO A 103 -3.74 -47.29 0.43
N SER A 104 -2.57 -47.04 1.00
CA SER A 104 -2.23 -47.50 2.36
C SER A 104 -3.10 -46.90 3.46
N LYS A 105 -3.57 -45.67 3.29
CA LYS A 105 -4.46 -45.00 4.25
C LYS A 105 -5.93 -45.33 3.99
N ALA A 106 -6.30 -45.54 2.72
CA ALA A 106 -7.61 -46.07 2.37
C ALA A 106 -7.81 -47.48 2.95
N ASP A 107 -6.79 -48.33 2.90
CA ASP A 107 -6.82 -49.64 3.56
C ASP A 107 -6.96 -49.50 5.08
N ALA A 108 -6.27 -48.55 5.71
CA ALA A 108 -6.43 -48.27 7.14
C ALA A 108 -7.84 -47.77 7.51
N LEU A 109 -8.47 -46.96 6.65
CA LEU A 109 -9.86 -46.52 6.81
C LEU A 109 -10.85 -47.69 6.67
N ARG A 110 -10.63 -48.58 5.69
CA ARG A 110 -11.43 -49.81 5.51
C ARG A 110 -11.27 -50.76 6.70
N ASP A 111 -10.06 -50.95 7.21
CA ASP A 111 -9.77 -51.76 8.40
C ASP A 111 -10.40 -51.17 9.67
N ALA A 112 -10.56 -49.85 9.73
CA ALA A 112 -11.28 -49.15 10.80
C ALA A 112 -12.82 -49.15 10.64
N GLY A 113 -13.34 -49.72 9.53
CA GLY A 113 -14.77 -49.85 9.27
C GLY A 113 -15.40 -48.74 8.45
N PHE A 114 -14.61 -47.81 7.89
CA PHE A 114 -15.05 -46.80 6.93
C PHE A 114 -14.82 -47.32 5.51
N GLU A 115 -15.72 -48.20 5.04
CA GLU A 115 -15.56 -48.89 3.75
C GLU A 115 -16.01 -48.01 2.56
N THR A 116 -16.88 -47.02 2.79
CA THR A 116 -17.40 -46.11 1.77
C THR A 116 -17.17 -44.63 2.11
N VAL A 117 -17.23 -43.77 1.09
CA VAL A 117 -17.09 -42.31 1.25
C VAL A 117 -18.20 -41.73 2.15
N ASP A 118 -19.39 -42.33 2.13
CA ASP A 118 -20.49 -41.96 3.01
C ASP A 118 -20.22 -42.30 4.49
N ASP A 119 -19.49 -43.38 4.76
CA ASP A 119 -19.07 -43.73 6.13
C ASP A 119 -18.08 -42.69 6.67
N VAL A 120 -17.12 -42.27 5.84
CA VAL A 120 -16.16 -41.21 6.16
C VAL A 120 -16.87 -39.85 6.36
N ARG A 121 -17.90 -39.57 5.55
CA ARG A 121 -18.74 -38.38 5.71
C ARG A 121 -19.53 -38.40 7.01
N GLY A 122 -20.00 -39.55 7.47
CA GLY A 122 -20.73 -39.72 8.74
C GLY A 122 -19.85 -39.72 10.00
N ALA A 123 -18.57 -40.09 9.89
CA ALA A 123 -17.64 -40.21 11.02
C ALA A 123 -17.18 -38.87 11.59
N SER A 124 -17.11 -38.69 12.91
CA SER A 124 -16.56 -37.47 13.51
C SER A 124 -15.07 -37.29 13.18
N GLN A 125 -14.58 -36.04 13.25
CA GLN A 125 -13.16 -35.74 13.00
C GLN A 125 -12.24 -36.54 13.95
N SER A 126 -12.67 -36.74 15.20
CA SER A 126 -11.95 -37.52 16.20
C SER A 126 -11.88 -39.00 15.82
N GLU A 127 -13.01 -39.59 15.39
CA GLU A 127 -13.04 -40.99 14.94
C GLU A 127 -12.16 -41.25 13.72
N LEU A 128 -12.04 -40.28 12.81
CA LEU A 128 -11.11 -40.35 11.69
C LEU A 128 -9.65 -40.16 12.13
N ALA A 129 -9.40 -39.36 13.16
CA ALA A 129 -8.06 -39.10 13.68
C ALA A 129 -7.49 -40.24 14.53
N ASP A 130 -8.35 -41.12 15.05
CA ASP A 130 -7.93 -42.32 15.78
C ASP A 130 -7.42 -43.44 14.85
N VAL A 131 -7.64 -43.31 13.53
CA VAL A 131 -7.17 -44.28 12.53
C VAL A 131 -5.66 -44.19 12.34
N GLU A 132 -4.99 -45.33 12.33
CA GLU A 132 -3.54 -45.42 12.20
C GLU A 132 -3.04 -44.72 10.92
N GLY A 133 -2.31 -43.62 11.09
CA GLY A 133 -1.75 -42.84 9.98
C GLY A 133 -2.60 -41.64 9.53
N ILE A 134 -3.75 -41.38 10.18
CA ILE A 134 -4.58 -40.20 9.97
C ILE A 134 -4.51 -39.32 11.22
N GLY A 135 -3.68 -38.28 11.21
CA GLY A 135 -3.66 -37.31 12.31
C GLY A 135 -4.82 -36.31 12.22
N ASN A 136 -5.06 -35.54 13.29
CA ASN A 136 -6.08 -34.48 13.38
C ASN A 136 -6.11 -33.55 12.15
N ALA A 137 -4.94 -33.19 11.62
CA ALA A 137 -4.82 -32.32 10.44
C ALA A 137 -5.25 -32.99 9.13
N LEU A 138 -5.03 -34.31 8.99
CA LEU A 138 -5.48 -35.06 7.83
C LEU A 138 -6.98 -35.38 7.93
N ALA A 139 -7.47 -35.73 9.12
CA ALA A 139 -8.89 -35.92 9.40
C ALA A 139 -9.71 -34.67 9.04
N ALA A 140 -9.25 -33.48 9.43
CA ALA A 140 -9.88 -32.21 9.06
C ALA A 140 -9.95 -32.01 7.53
N ARG A 141 -8.86 -32.32 6.82
CA ARG A 141 -8.79 -32.19 5.35
C ARG A 141 -9.72 -33.19 4.66
N ILE A 142 -9.73 -34.44 5.10
CA ILE A 142 -10.63 -35.49 4.61
C ILE A 142 -12.09 -35.05 4.78
N LYS A 143 -12.43 -34.56 5.98
CA LYS A 143 -13.79 -34.13 6.31
C LYS A 143 -14.24 -32.92 5.47
N ALA A 144 -13.33 -31.98 5.18
CA ALA A 144 -13.59 -30.87 4.28
C ALA A 144 -13.83 -31.31 2.83
N ASP A 145 -13.07 -32.30 2.36
CA ASP A 145 -13.12 -32.82 0.99
C ASP A 145 -14.40 -33.65 0.72
N VAL A 146 -14.87 -34.43 1.70
CA VAL A 146 -16.13 -35.20 1.58
C VAL A 146 -17.39 -34.39 1.94
N GLY A 147 -17.24 -33.09 2.25
CA GLY A 147 -18.33 -32.15 2.53
C GLY A 147 -18.94 -32.25 3.94
N GLY A 148 -18.25 -32.86 4.89
CA GLY A 148 -18.74 -33.11 6.25
C GLY A 148 -18.38 -32.03 7.28
N LEU A 149 -18.49 -30.74 6.98
CA LEU A 149 -18.15 -29.72 7.99
C LEU A 149 -19.35 -29.46 8.93
N GLU A 150 -19.61 -30.40 9.84
CA GLU A 150 -20.47 -30.13 11.00
C GLU A 150 -19.67 -29.34 12.03
N VAL A 151 -19.70 -28.01 11.93
CA VAL A 151 -19.36 -27.13 13.05
C VAL A 151 -20.52 -27.21 14.02
N ARG A 152 -20.38 -28.05 15.05
CA ARG A 152 -21.14 -27.90 16.29
C ARG A 152 -20.18 -27.77 17.45
N ASP A 153 -20.55 -26.81 18.27
CA ASP A 153 -19.90 -26.26 19.45
C ASP A 153 -19.20 -27.32 20.33
N GLU A 154 -18.01 -26.93 20.79
CA GLU A 154 -17.43 -27.20 22.11
C GLU A 154 -17.83 -28.52 22.79
N GLU A 155 -16.92 -29.50 22.80
CA GLU A 155 -16.81 -30.41 23.95
C GLU A 155 -15.36 -30.52 24.43
N GLU A 156 -15.25 -30.28 25.74
CA GLU A 156 -14.10 -30.25 26.60
C GLU A 156 -13.30 -31.55 26.55
N THR A 157 -11.97 -31.42 26.49
CA THR A 157 -11.08 -32.46 27.03
C THR A 157 -10.46 -31.89 28.30
N GLU A 158 -10.97 -32.36 29.43
CA GLU A 158 -10.47 -32.06 30.77
C GLU A 158 -9.01 -32.51 30.90
N ALA A 159 -8.09 -31.54 31.00
CA ALA A 159 -6.77 -31.75 31.56
C ALA A 159 -6.63 -30.79 32.74
N GLU A 160 -6.69 -31.32 33.96
CA GLU A 160 -6.47 -30.58 35.19
C GLU A 160 -5.08 -29.91 35.15
N VAL A 161 -5.06 -28.58 34.99
CA VAL A 161 -3.89 -27.73 35.24
C VAL A 161 -4.30 -26.69 36.27
N GLU A 162 -3.50 -26.62 37.31
CA GLU A 162 -3.67 -25.81 38.50
C GLU A 162 -3.88 -24.31 38.19
N ASP A 163 -4.75 -23.73 39.03
CA ASP A 163 -4.96 -22.30 39.30
C ASP A 163 -3.67 -21.46 39.22
N GLU A 164 -3.50 -20.71 38.13
CA GLU A 164 -2.74 -19.47 38.10
C GLU A 164 -3.54 -18.46 37.27
N GLY A 165 -4.32 -17.64 37.98
CA GLY A 165 -4.91 -16.36 37.58
C GLY A 165 -5.25 -16.17 36.10
N GLU A 166 -6.54 -16.15 35.78
CA GLU A 166 -7.04 -15.42 34.62
C GLU A 166 -6.33 -14.05 34.55
N PRO A 167 -5.56 -13.75 33.49
CA PRO A 167 -5.25 -12.36 33.22
C PRO A 167 -6.60 -11.72 32.95
N GLU A 168 -7.03 -10.80 33.81
CA GLU A 168 -8.10 -9.87 33.48
C GLU A 168 -7.81 -9.39 32.07
N ALA A 169 -8.71 -9.73 31.14
CA ALA A 169 -8.64 -9.24 29.78
C ALA A 169 -8.53 -7.74 29.89
N ALA A 170 -7.33 -7.21 29.61
CA ALA A 170 -7.08 -5.80 29.56
C ALA A 170 -8.15 -5.25 28.63
N VAL A 171 -9.00 -4.39 29.17
CA VAL A 171 -9.88 -3.58 28.36
C VAL A 171 -8.91 -2.77 27.52
N ASP A 172 -8.73 -3.14 26.25
CA ASP A 172 -8.07 -2.29 25.28
C ASP A 172 -8.99 -1.06 25.18
N GLU A 173 -8.78 -0.10 26.07
CA GLU A 173 -9.31 1.23 25.90
C GLU A 173 -8.79 1.67 24.53
N ASP A 174 -9.68 1.99 23.59
CA ASP A 174 -9.29 2.52 22.28
C ASP A 174 -8.59 3.88 22.49
N VAL A 175 -7.33 3.85 22.91
CA VAL A 175 -6.49 5.03 23.10
C VAL A 175 -6.11 5.56 21.73
N GLU A 176 -6.40 6.83 21.47
CA GLU A 176 -6.02 7.47 20.22
C GLU A 176 -4.48 7.52 20.14
N THR A 177 -3.92 6.88 19.12
CA THR A 177 -2.47 6.88 18.87
C THR A 177 -2.13 7.82 17.70
N GLU A 178 -1.01 8.52 17.80
CA GLU A 178 -0.49 9.38 16.73
C GLU A 178 0.98 9.06 16.41
N LEU A 179 1.39 9.31 15.16
CA LEU A 179 2.78 9.12 14.72
C LEU A 179 3.64 10.32 15.11
N GLN A 180 4.59 10.10 16.02
CA GLN A 180 5.57 11.11 16.44
C GLN A 180 6.98 10.75 15.96
N ALA A 181 7.75 11.77 15.57
CA ALA A 181 9.14 11.59 15.17
C ALA A 181 10.06 11.46 16.40
N ARG A 182 11.01 10.53 16.36
CA ARG A 182 12.04 10.42 17.41
C ARG A 182 13.01 11.62 17.45
N GLY A 183 13.52 11.93 18.64
CA GLY A 183 14.54 12.95 18.87
C GLY A 183 14.07 14.39 18.66
N HIS A 184 15.03 15.32 18.60
CA HIS A 184 14.75 16.75 18.48
C HIS A 184 14.47 17.22 17.04
N ALA A 185 13.33 16.80 16.50
CA ALA A 185 12.92 17.12 15.13
C ALA A 185 12.79 18.63 14.86
N ASP A 186 12.46 19.45 15.86
CA ASP A 186 12.23 20.89 15.69
C ASP A 186 13.45 21.78 16.02
N LYS A 187 14.57 21.19 16.47
CA LYS A 187 15.79 21.96 16.81
C LYS A 187 16.24 22.79 15.60
N THR A 188 16.59 24.05 15.84
CA THR A 188 17.04 25.01 14.84
C THR A 188 18.45 25.49 15.21
N PRO A 189 19.37 25.69 14.25
CA PRO A 189 20.75 26.07 14.57
C PRO A 189 20.87 27.52 14.98
N ASP A 190 21.88 27.81 15.78
CA ASP A 190 22.30 29.17 16.11
C ASP A 190 23.24 29.71 15.01
N LEU A 191 22.68 30.49 14.09
CA LEU A 191 23.43 31.13 12.99
C LEU A 191 23.73 32.59 13.29
N ASP A 192 24.85 33.09 12.77
CA ASP A 192 25.16 34.52 12.78
C ASP A 192 24.23 35.31 11.85
N ASP A 193 24.03 36.60 12.14
CA ASP A 193 23.12 37.48 11.39
C ASP A 193 23.44 37.51 9.87
N GLU A 194 24.73 37.44 9.51
CA GLU A 194 25.19 37.44 8.13
C GLU A 194 24.83 36.12 7.44
N ALA A 195 25.13 34.97 8.06
CA ALA A 195 24.73 33.68 7.53
C ALA A 195 23.21 33.55 7.41
N GLN A 196 22.43 34.01 8.39
CA GLN A 196 20.97 33.99 8.31
C GLN A 196 20.45 34.86 7.15
N ARG A 197 21.02 36.04 6.94
CA ARG A 197 20.70 36.91 5.80
C ARG A 197 21.03 36.24 4.47
N LEU A 198 22.20 35.62 4.35
CA LEU A 198 22.64 34.92 3.14
C LEU A 198 21.80 33.65 2.88
N LEU A 199 21.37 32.95 3.92
CA LEU A 199 20.51 31.77 3.81
C LEU A 199 19.14 32.16 3.25
N THR A 200 18.60 33.28 3.73
CA THR A 200 17.35 33.85 3.23
C THR A 200 17.51 34.37 1.79
N GLN A 201 18.64 35.01 1.47
CA GLN A 201 18.96 35.38 0.08
C GLN A 201 18.98 34.16 -0.83
N ARG A 202 19.62 33.05 -0.42
CA ARG A 202 19.66 31.79 -1.17
C ARG A 202 18.26 31.24 -1.43
N LYS A 203 17.39 31.23 -0.42
CA LYS A 203 15.99 30.76 -0.54
C LYS A 203 15.19 31.65 -1.50
N ARG A 204 15.39 32.97 -1.42
CA ARG A 204 14.70 33.96 -2.26
C ARG A 204 15.13 33.92 -3.73
N GLU A 205 16.43 33.86 -4.00
CA GLU A 205 16.96 33.90 -5.37
C GLU A 205 16.82 32.55 -6.08
N GLY A 206 16.97 31.45 -5.34
CA GLY A 206 16.89 30.10 -5.87
C GLY A 206 17.90 29.83 -6.99
N LYS A 207 17.60 28.83 -7.82
CA LYS A 207 18.39 28.51 -9.01
C LYS A 207 17.48 27.95 -10.10
N PRO A 208 17.80 28.16 -11.38
CA PRO A 208 17.13 27.45 -12.47
C PRO A 208 17.30 25.93 -12.31
N ALA A 209 16.35 25.16 -12.84
CA ALA A 209 16.39 23.69 -12.75
C ALA A 209 17.60 23.04 -13.46
N PHE A 210 18.27 23.76 -14.37
CA PHE A 210 19.42 23.25 -15.15
C PHE A 210 19.20 21.87 -15.78
N ARG A 211 18.04 21.67 -16.40
CA ARG A 211 17.71 20.46 -17.16
C ARG A 211 18.40 20.48 -18.54
N ARG A 212 18.72 19.31 -19.09
CA ARG A 212 19.26 19.19 -20.46
C ARG A 212 18.33 19.85 -21.48
N GLN A 213 18.88 20.53 -22.50
CA GLN A 213 18.04 21.10 -23.57
C GLN A 213 17.14 20.02 -24.20
N ASP A 214 15.90 20.38 -24.49
CA ASP A 214 14.91 19.52 -25.18
C ASP A 214 14.63 18.17 -24.48
N TYR A 215 14.93 18.01 -23.18
CA TYR A 215 14.64 16.78 -22.42
C TYR A 215 13.15 16.41 -22.47
N HIS A 216 12.26 17.38 -22.27
CA HIS A 216 10.80 17.23 -22.34
C HIS A 216 10.28 16.82 -23.73
N LYS A 217 11.09 16.94 -24.80
CA LYS A 217 10.63 16.61 -26.16
C LYS A 217 10.79 15.13 -26.50
N LYS A 218 11.65 14.39 -25.79
CA LYS A 218 11.99 13.00 -26.12
C LYS A 218 12.27 12.20 -24.84
N LYS A 219 11.48 11.16 -24.59
CA LYS A 219 11.64 10.24 -23.44
C LYS A 219 13.06 9.69 -23.27
N ARG A 220 13.75 9.34 -24.36
CA ARG A 220 15.15 8.89 -24.34
C ARG A 220 16.19 9.93 -23.89
N THR A 221 15.78 11.20 -23.74
CA THR A 221 16.66 12.30 -23.36
C THR A 221 16.49 12.54 -21.86
N PRO A 222 17.45 12.13 -21.01
CA PRO A 222 17.31 12.33 -19.57
C PRO A 222 17.36 13.81 -19.20
N GLU A 223 16.80 14.11 -18.03
CA GLU A 223 16.78 15.45 -17.43
C GLU A 223 18.17 15.95 -17.05
N SER A 224 19.08 15.03 -16.70
CA SER A 224 20.47 15.29 -16.33
C SER A 224 21.18 16.26 -17.30
N TRP A 225 21.68 17.38 -16.76
CA TRP A 225 22.32 18.44 -17.52
C TRP A 225 23.43 17.92 -18.45
N ARG A 226 23.41 18.35 -19.72
CA ARG A 226 24.50 18.17 -20.66
C ARG A 226 24.77 19.47 -21.39
N ARG A 227 26.04 19.88 -21.46
CA ARG A 227 26.43 21.11 -22.16
C ARG A 227 25.95 21.07 -23.61
N PRO A 228 25.14 22.04 -24.09
CA PRO A 228 24.65 22.03 -25.46
C PRO A 228 25.80 22.28 -26.44
N ARG A 229 26.10 21.27 -27.28
CA ARG A 229 27.25 21.30 -28.21
C ARG A 229 26.89 21.73 -29.63
N GLY A 230 25.66 21.46 -30.08
CA GLY A 230 25.25 21.71 -31.47
C GLY A 230 25.43 23.16 -31.90
N GLN A 231 26.02 23.38 -33.08
CA GLN A 231 26.40 24.71 -33.55
C GLN A 231 25.23 25.69 -33.61
N LEU A 232 24.06 25.20 -34.04
CA LEU A 232 22.81 25.96 -34.18
C LEU A 232 21.89 25.90 -32.95
N SER A 233 22.32 25.26 -31.86
CA SER A 233 21.52 25.16 -30.62
C SER A 233 21.16 26.56 -30.11
N LYS A 234 19.88 26.75 -29.84
CA LYS A 234 19.34 28.03 -29.36
C LYS A 234 19.75 28.29 -27.91
N GLN A 235 19.78 27.26 -27.08
CA GLN A 235 20.29 27.35 -25.70
C GLN A 235 21.79 27.66 -25.68
N ARG A 236 22.60 27.01 -26.55
CA ARG A 236 24.05 27.31 -26.68
C ARG A 236 24.30 28.77 -27.03
N ARG A 237 23.50 29.32 -27.95
CA ARG A 237 23.54 30.71 -28.40
C ARG A 237 22.97 31.72 -27.40
N GLY A 238 22.40 31.26 -26.28
CA GLY A 238 21.86 32.14 -25.24
C GLY A 238 20.53 32.82 -25.61
N GLN A 239 19.73 32.20 -26.49
CA GLN A 239 18.43 32.77 -26.83
C GLN A 239 17.47 32.70 -25.63
N LYS A 240 16.89 33.85 -25.25
CA LYS A 240 15.90 33.94 -24.16
C LYS A 240 14.75 32.95 -24.38
N GLY A 241 14.32 32.29 -23.30
CA GLY A 241 13.26 31.27 -23.34
C GLY A 241 13.73 29.83 -23.57
N LYS A 242 15.01 29.59 -23.91
CA LYS A 242 15.54 28.23 -24.08
C LYS A 242 16.22 27.63 -22.83
N GLY A 243 16.07 28.32 -21.70
CA GLY A 243 16.70 27.98 -20.44
C GLY A 243 18.13 28.52 -20.34
N PRO A 244 18.60 28.83 -19.11
CA PRO A 244 19.96 29.29 -18.89
C PRO A 244 20.98 28.16 -19.06
N LYS A 245 22.20 28.54 -19.42
CA LYS A 245 23.35 27.64 -19.45
C LYS A 245 24.07 27.70 -18.10
N VAL A 246 24.48 26.55 -17.58
CA VAL A 246 25.31 26.46 -16.38
C VAL A 246 26.54 27.38 -16.51
N ALA A 247 26.72 28.23 -15.51
CA ALA A 247 27.83 29.19 -15.41
C ALA A 247 28.17 29.43 -13.93
N SER A 248 29.37 29.91 -13.65
CA SER A 248 29.84 30.16 -12.26
C SER A 248 29.04 31.24 -11.53
N GLY A 249 28.37 32.14 -12.25
CA GLY A 249 27.51 33.18 -11.67
C GLY A 249 26.25 32.67 -10.98
N TYR A 250 25.88 31.40 -11.18
CA TYR A 250 24.74 30.78 -10.49
C TYR A 250 25.13 30.09 -9.17
N ARG A 251 26.37 30.28 -8.71
CA ARG A 251 26.80 29.74 -7.42
C ARG A 251 26.11 30.50 -6.29
N THR A 252 25.64 29.76 -5.28
CA THR A 252 25.16 30.33 -4.02
C THR A 252 26.33 30.94 -3.23
N PRO A 253 26.05 31.86 -2.28
CA PRO A 253 27.08 32.44 -1.41
C PRO A 253 27.90 31.36 -0.72
N LYS A 254 29.19 31.60 -0.49
CA LYS A 254 30.13 30.57 -0.02
C LYS A 254 29.77 30.05 1.37
N GLU A 255 29.40 30.95 2.29
CA GLU A 255 29.10 30.65 3.69
C GLU A 255 27.90 29.71 3.84
N VAL A 256 26.84 29.93 3.08
CA VAL A 256 25.60 29.13 3.17
C VAL A 256 25.49 28.03 2.11
N ARG A 257 26.56 27.75 1.37
CA ARG A 257 26.55 26.74 0.30
C ARG A 257 26.66 25.36 0.92
N GLY A 258 25.63 24.54 0.71
CA GLY A 258 25.59 23.15 1.19
C GLY A 258 24.78 22.97 2.47
N LEU A 259 24.49 24.06 3.20
CA LEU A 259 23.62 24.00 4.38
C LEU A 259 22.21 23.51 4.05
N HIS A 260 21.61 22.75 4.95
CA HIS A 260 20.20 22.35 4.91
C HIS A 260 19.30 23.60 4.85
N PRO A 261 18.04 23.52 4.35
CA PRO A 261 17.11 24.64 4.38
C PRO A 261 16.86 25.21 5.78
N SER A 262 16.99 24.40 6.84
CA SER A 262 16.92 24.86 8.23
C SER A 262 18.17 25.62 8.69
N GLY A 263 19.29 25.50 7.97
CA GLY A 263 20.54 26.17 8.30
C GLY A 263 21.66 25.27 8.79
N PHE A 264 21.38 24.01 9.17
CA PHE A 264 22.40 23.09 9.66
C PHE A 264 23.39 22.69 8.56
N GLU A 265 24.63 22.43 8.96
CA GLU A 265 25.55 21.63 8.15
C GLU A 265 25.21 20.14 8.32
N GLU A 266 25.11 19.42 7.20
CA GLU A 266 24.70 18.01 7.21
C GLU A 266 25.91 17.10 7.43
N VAL A 267 25.88 16.29 8.49
CA VAL A 267 26.87 15.24 8.76
C VAL A 267 26.28 13.88 8.39
N HIS A 268 27.01 13.11 7.58
CA HIS A 268 26.59 11.77 7.19
C HIS A 268 27.06 10.73 8.20
N VAL A 269 26.14 9.90 8.70
CA VAL A 269 26.39 8.96 9.81
C VAL A 269 25.94 7.55 9.41
N GLU A 270 26.77 6.55 9.69
CA GLU A 270 26.51 5.13 9.43
C GLU A 270 26.47 4.29 10.72
N ASN A 271 27.07 4.79 11.81
CA ASN A 271 27.14 4.12 13.10
C ASN A 271 27.22 5.11 14.27
N VAL A 272 27.03 4.61 15.50
CA VAL A 272 27.01 5.45 16.72
C VAL A 272 28.33 6.22 16.92
N ASN A 273 29.48 5.64 16.56
CA ASN A 273 30.76 6.33 16.74
C ASN A 273 30.91 7.54 15.80
N ASP A 274 30.17 7.61 14.70
CA ASP A 274 30.23 8.78 13.80
C ASP A 274 29.50 10.00 14.42
N LEU A 275 28.75 9.82 15.51
CA LEU A 275 28.18 10.92 16.30
C LEU A 275 29.23 11.65 17.14
N GLU A 276 30.39 11.02 17.38
CA GLU A 276 31.44 11.60 18.21
C GLU A 276 32.04 12.85 17.53
N GLY A 277 31.97 13.98 18.22
CA GLY A 277 32.52 15.25 17.75
C GLY A 277 31.59 16.06 16.84
N VAL A 278 30.33 15.63 16.67
CA VAL A 278 29.28 16.43 16.01
C VAL A 278 28.75 17.49 16.97
N ASP A 279 28.70 18.74 16.53
CA ASP A 279 28.15 19.85 17.30
C ASP A 279 26.66 20.04 16.97
N GLY A 280 25.76 19.69 17.90
CA GLY A 280 24.32 19.72 17.70
C GLY A 280 23.71 21.12 17.47
N ASP A 281 24.43 22.19 17.77
CA ASP A 281 23.95 23.56 17.58
C ASP A 281 24.23 24.09 16.16
N THR A 282 25.29 23.58 15.51
CA THR A 282 25.69 24.00 14.16
C THR A 282 25.38 22.92 13.11
N GLN A 283 25.40 21.65 13.51
CA GLN A 283 25.34 20.48 12.63
C GLN A 283 24.12 19.62 12.94
N ALA A 284 23.60 18.98 11.89
CA ALA A 284 22.54 17.97 12.01
C ALA A 284 22.96 16.71 11.27
N VAL A 285 22.51 15.58 11.78
CA VAL A 285 22.90 14.26 11.28
C VAL A 285 21.90 13.76 10.26
N ARG A 286 22.39 13.20 9.16
CA ARG A 286 21.62 12.36 8.23
C ARG A 286 22.14 10.94 8.29
N ILE A 287 21.31 10.04 8.81
CA ILE A 287 21.61 8.61 8.89
C ILE A 287 21.55 8.03 7.47
N ALA A 288 22.57 7.26 7.09
CA ALA A 288 22.59 6.58 5.80
C ALA A 288 21.42 5.61 5.63
N SER A 289 20.87 5.52 4.42
CA SER A 289 19.72 4.66 4.12
C SER A 289 20.02 3.16 4.28
N THR A 290 21.28 2.76 4.17
CA THR A 290 21.72 1.37 4.36
C THR A 290 21.69 0.92 5.83
N VAL A 291 21.57 1.86 6.78
CA VAL A 291 21.51 1.53 8.21
C VAL A 291 20.14 0.95 8.54
N GLY A 292 20.09 -0.30 8.99
CA GLY A 292 18.85 -0.98 9.38
C GLY A 292 18.28 -0.50 10.72
N ALA A 293 16.98 -0.75 10.94
CA ALA A 293 16.20 -0.24 12.07
C ALA A 293 16.86 -0.44 13.44
N ARG A 294 17.37 -1.64 13.74
CA ARG A 294 18.04 -1.93 15.03
C ARG A 294 19.23 -1.00 15.32
N LYS A 295 20.01 -0.63 14.29
CA LYS A 295 21.13 0.29 14.47
C LYS A 295 20.64 1.74 14.46
N ARG A 296 19.63 2.06 13.65
CA ARG A 296 19.01 3.40 13.63
C ARG A 296 18.49 3.80 15.00
N GLU A 297 17.77 2.91 15.68
CA GLU A 297 17.26 3.13 17.03
C GLU A 297 18.35 3.59 17.99
N ARG A 298 19.48 2.87 18.04
CA ARG A 298 20.64 3.24 18.89
C ARG A 298 21.28 4.57 18.50
N ILE A 299 21.29 4.89 17.20
CA ILE A 299 21.85 6.16 16.71
C ILE A 299 20.90 7.31 17.08
N GLU A 300 19.59 7.10 16.99
CA GLU A 300 18.57 8.10 17.29
C GLU A 300 18.53 8.41 18.79
N GLU A 301 18.58 7.38 19.65
CA GLU A 301 18.67 7.52 21.11
C GLU A 301 19.92 8.31 21.54
N GLU A 302 21.10 7.89 21.10
CA GLU A 302 22.36 8.58 21.44
C GLU A 302 22.41 10.01 20.85
N ALA A 303 21.83 10.22 19.66
CA ALA A 303 21.75 11.54 19.06
C ALA A 303 20.81 12.46 19.85
N GLU A 304 19.70 11.94 20.37
CA GLU A 304 18.79 12.67 21.25
C GLU A 304 19.48 13.06 22.55
N ASP A 305 20.18 12.13 23.21
CA ASP A 305 20.95 12.39 24.43
C ASP A 305 22.06 13.44 24.21
N ALA A 306 22.65 13.47 23.02
CA ALA A 306 23.65 14.47 22.61
C ALA A 306 23.04 15.79 22.11
N GLU A 307 21.72 15.95 22.16
CA GLU A 307 20.96 17.09 21.64
C GLU A 307 21.21 17.37 20.13
N ILE A 308 21.48 16.33 19.34
CA ILE A 308 21.75 16.41 17.91
C ILE A 308 20.46 16.11 17.13
N ARG A 309 20.11 17.00 16.19
CA ARG A 309 18.95 16.77 15.31
C ARG A 309 19.25 15.71 14.26
N VAL A 310 18.40 14.69 14.17
CA VAL A 310 18.36 13.74 13.06
C VAL A 310 17.42 14.26 11.95
N LEU A 311 17.94 14.43 10.73
CA LEU A 311 17.19 14.98 9.59
C LEU A 311 16.20 14.00 8.97
N ASN A 312 16.42 12.69 9.15
CA ASN A 312 15.57 11.61 8.67
C ASN A 312 15.20 10.69 9.83
N PRO A 313 14.33 11.13 10.76
CA PRO A 313 13.95 10.37 11.95
C PRO A 313 13.02 9.20 11.60
N THR A 314 13.00 8.21 12.48
CA THR A 314 11.97 7.16 12.50
C THR A 314 10.72 7.68 13.22
N TYR A 315 9.54 7.41 12.67
CA TYR A 315 8.26 7.74 13.29
C TYR A 315 7.76 6.54 14.10
N VAL A 316 7.27 6.80 15.30
CA VAL A 316 6.73 5.80 16.22
C VAL A 316 5.32 6.19 16.64
N GLU A 317 4.47 5.20 16.87
CA GLU A 317 3.11 5.39 17.40
C GLU A 317 3.21 5.68 18.90
N VAL A 318 2.63 6.79 19.32
CA VAL A 318 2.58 7.24 20.72
C VAL A 318 1.11 7.47 21.09
N GLU A 319 0.73 7.00 22.28
CA GLU A 319 -0.61 7.21 22.84
C GLU A 319 -0.80 8.69 23.19
N VAL A 320 -1.92 9.27 22.77
CA VAL A 320 -2.28 10.66 23.05
C VAL A 320 -3.34 10.67 24.16
N ASP A 321 -2.95 11.11 25.35
CA ASP A 321 -3.93 11.42 26.40
C ASP A 321 -4.71 12.69 26.00
N GLN A 322 -6.01 12.54 25.70
CA GLN A 322 -6.94 13.66 25.46
C GLN A 322 -7.29 14.46 26.72
#